data_AF-A0A383BE00-F1
#
_entry.id   AF-A0A383BE00-F1
#
_cell.length_a   1.000
_cell.length_b   1.000
_cell.length_c   1.000
_cell.angle_alpha   90.00
_cell.angle_beta   90.00
_cell.angle_gamma   90.00
#
_symmetry.space_group_name_H-M   'P 1'
#
loop_
_entity.id
_entity.type
_entity.pdbx_description
1 polymer ?
#
loop_
_entity_poly.entity_id
_entity_poly.type
_entity_poly.pdbx_seq_one_letter_code
_entity_poly.pdbx_strand_id
1 'polypeptide(L)'
;TDIKKISDYWIAAQERIRLFNNETIFLKTHSALCTLENNPFTNGNNTKAAIYVVRDPRNLITSFAHHYSLDIDQAFDFINDKSQMLLTNEYGQGDFGIATILGNWSEHYKSWKNLKFAPILIVKYEDLIKDTKKTFNSILNFLSNLMDIKIDEKKIINTIESCSFEKLAEKEKTEGFFESAPSKKNLKKLNFFYLGKKNDWKKLLDPKIEEKIRFKFNKEMKELGYN
;
A
#
# COMPACT_ATOMS: atom_id res chain seq x y z
N THR A 1 -10.20 -12.81 16.46
CA THR A 1 -11.18 -13.07 15.39
C THR A 1 -10.71 -14.23 14.57
N ASP A 2 -11.58 -15.20 14.26
CA ASP A 2 -11.20 -16.32 13.40
C ASP A 2 -11.15 -15.85 11.94
N ILE A 3 -9.93 -15.64 11.42
CA ILE A 3 -9.70 -15.15 10.06
C ILE A 3 -10.26 -16.09 8.99
N LYS A 4 -10.34 -17.39 9.30
CA LYS A 4 -10.95 -18.39 8.40
C LYS A 4 -12.44 -18.11 8.26
N LYS A 5 -13.13 -17.89 9.38
CA LYS A 5 -14.55 -17.52 9.37
C LYS A 5 -14.81 -16.17 8.68
N ILE A 6 -13.86 -15.23 8.74
CA ILE A 6 -13.97 -13.96 7.99
C ILE A 6 -13.92 -14.21 6.48
N SER A 7 -13.05 -15.12 6.00
CA SER A 7 -12.85 -15.31 4.56
C SER A 7 -14.11 -15.80 3.86
N ASP A 8 -14.98 -16.54 4.56
CA ASP A 8 -16.31 -16.96 4.07
C ASP A 8 -17.18 -15.78 3.61
N TYR A 9 -16.96 -14.58 4.14
CA TYR A 9 -17.78 -13.40 3.88
C TYR A 9 -17.12 -12.36 2.96
N TRP A 10 -15.88 -12.55 2.51
CA TRP A 10 -15.18 -11.55 1.70
C TRP A 10 -15.93 -11.18 0.42
N ILE A 11 -16.39 -12.19 -0.33
CA ILE A 11 -17.11 -11.98 -1.59
C ILE A 11 -18.49 -11.37 -1.32
N ALA A 12 -19.24 -11.90 -0.36
CA ALA A 12 -20.56 -11.39 0.01
C ALA A 12 -20.51 -9.92 0.47
N ALA A 13 -19.48 -9.52 1.23
CA ALA A 13 -19.29 -8.14 1.66
C ALA A 13 -19.03 -7.20 0.46
N GLN A 14 -18.22 -7.63 -0.50
CA GLN A 14 -17.94 -6.85 -1.72
C GLN A 14 -19.14 -6.80 -2.66
N GLU A 15 -19.89 -7.89 -2.79
CA GLU A 15 -21.14 -7.91 -3.54
C GLU A 15 -22.16 -6.96 -2.94
N ARG A 16 -22.27 -6.93 -1.60
CA ARG A 16 -23.11 -5.96 -0.90
C ARG A 16 -22.69 -4.53 -1.24
N ILE A 17 -21.40 -4.21 -1.14
CA ILE A 17 -20.89 -2.88 -1.52
C ILE A 17 -21.28 -2.56 -2.98
N ARG A 18 -21.06 -3.49 -3.92
CA ARG A 18 -21.42 -3.31 -5.33
C ARG A 18 -22.93 -3.07 -5.52
N LEU A 19 -23.79 -3.79 -4.82
CA LEU A 19 -25.25 -3.65 -4.93
C LEU A 19 -25.77 -2.29 -4.42
N PHE A 20 -25.08 -1.69 -3.44
CA PHE A 20 -25.46 -0.38 -2.90
C PHE A 20 -24.83 0.81 -3.65
N ASN A 21 -24.05 0.57 -4.71
CA ASN A 21 -23.39 1.62 -5.48
C ASN A 21 -23.65 1.43 -6.98
N ASN A 22 -24.29 2.43 -7.60
CA ASN A 22 -24.58 2.43 -9.03
C ASN A 22 -23.42 2.97 -9.88
N GLU A 23 -22.40 3.53 -9.23
CA GLU A 23 -21.22 4.14 -9.87
C GLU A 23 -19.94 3.37 -9.53
N THR A 24 -18.85 3.69 -10.24
CA THR A 24 -17.53 3.15 -9.90
C THR A 24 -17.07 3.75 -8.57
N ILE A 25 -16.72 2.87 -7.63
CA ILE A 25 -16.18 3.25 -6.33
C ILE A 25 -14.69 2.92 -6.23
N PHE A 26 -13.96 3.68 -5.42
CA PHE A 26 -12.56 3.43 -5.12
C PHE A 26 -12.44 2.81 -3.72
N LEU A 27 -11.80 1.65 -3.65
CA LEU A 27 -11.54 0.93 -2.40
C LEU A 27 -10.03 0.84 -2.16
N LYS A 28 -9.62 0.94 -0.89
CA LYS A 28 -8.25 0.73 -0.43
C LYS A 28 -8.16 -0.62 0.29
N THR A 29 -7.11 -1.37 0.03
CA THR A 29 -6.78 -2.59 0.78
C THR A 29 -5.27 -2.73 0.90
N HIS A 30 -4.83 -3.32 2.00
CA HIS A 30 -3.46 -3.82 2.16
C HIS A 30 -3.38 -5.34 2.00
N SER A 31 -4.50 -6.06 1.83
CA SER A 31 -4.47 -7.51 1.66
C SER A 31 -3.77 -7.91 0.36
N ALA A 32 -3.01 -9.00 0.42
CA ALA A 32 -2.59 -9.74 -0.75
C ALA A 32 -3.81 -10.26 -1.53
N LEU A 33 -3.64 -10.44 -2.84
CA LEU A 33 -4.62 -11.15 -3.66
C LEU A 33 -4.48 -12.66 -3.39
N CYS A 34 -5.07 -13.11 -2.29
CA CYS A 34 -4.91 -14.45 -1.75
C CYS A 34 -6.22 -15.26 -1.79
N THR A 35 -6.09 -16.56 -1.48
CA THR A 35 -7.21 -17.46 -1.21
C THR A 35 -6.97 -18.10 0.14
N LEU A 36 -7.93 -18.00 1.05
CA LEU A 36 -7.87 -18.59 2.39
C LEU A 36 -9.04 -19.56 2.56
N GLU A 37 -8.76 -20.83 2.87
CA GLU A 37 -9.78 -21.89 3.03
C GLU A 37 -10.71 -22.02 1.80
N ASN A 38 -10.13 -21.97 0.59
CA ASN A 38 -10.84 -21.94 -0.69
C ASN A 38 -11.67 -20.67 -0.98
N ASN A 39 -11.67 -19.68 -0.07
CA ASN A 39 -12.33 -18.40 -0.29
C ASN A 39 -11.35 -17.38 -0.89
N PRO A 40 -11.55 -16.93 -2.14
CA PRO A 40 -10.69 -15.90 -2.73
C PRO A 40 -10.97 -14.53 -2.09
N PHE A 41 -9.94 -13.72 -1.92
CA PHE A 41 -10.07 -12.37 -1.37
C PHE A 41 -11.01 -11.48 -2.19
N THR A 42 -10.97 -11.57 -3.52
CA THR A 42 -11.90 -10.90 -4.43
C THR A 42 -12.03 -11.67 -5.75
N ASN A 43 -12.89 -11.22 -6.66
CA ASN A 43 -13.15 -11.83 -7.96
C ASN A 43 -13.41 -10.77 -9.06
N GLY A 44 -13.54 -11.22 -10.30
CA GLY A 44 -13.80 -10.33 -11.46
C GLY A 44 -15.16 -9.64 -11.44
N ASN A 45 -16.15 -10.16 -10.71
CA ASN A 45 -17.46 -9.52 -10.58
C ASN A 45 -17.43 -8.32 -9.62
N ASN A 46 -16.46 -8.29 -8.70
CA ASN A 46 -16.32 -7.25 -7.67
C ASN A 46 -15.12 -6.33 -7.90
N THR A 47 -14.23 -6.67 -8.84
CA THR A 47 -13.03 -5.88 -9.15
C THR A 47 -13.05 -5.45 -10.60
N LYS A 48 -13.23 -4.14 -10.83
CA LYS A 48 -13.18 -3.55 -12.17
C LYS A 48 -11.75 -3.38 -12.68
N ALA A 49 -10.83 -2.99 -11.80
CA ALA A 49 -9.39 -2.86 -12.05
C ALA A 49 -8.63 -2.71 -10.72
N ALA A 50 -7.30 -2.83 -10.77
CA ALA A 50 -6.42 -2.56 -9.65
C ALA A 50 -5.32 -1.54 -10.01
N ILE A 51 -5.01 -0.62 -9.09
CA ILE A 51 -3.79 0.19 -9.13
C ILE A 51 -2.93 -0.26 -7.96
N TYR A 52 -1.81 -0.92 -8.25
CA TYR A 52 -0.90 -1.45 -7.24
C TYR A 52 0.31 -0.54 -7.09
N VAL A 53 0.44 0.11 -5.93
CA VAL A 53 1.60 0.94 -5.62
C VAL A 53 2.68 0.08 -4.96
N VAL A 54 3.81 -0.07 -5.63
CA VAL A 54 4.99 -0.78 -5.12
C VAL A 54 6.08 0.22 -4.71
N ARG A 55 6.89 -0.13 -3.72
CA ARG A 55 8.01 0.67 -3.24
C ARG A 55 9.26 -0.19 -3.13
N ASP A 56 10.43 0.40 -3.32
CA ASP A 56 11.70 -0.26 -3.06
C ASP A 56 11.71 -0.80 -1.62
N PRO A 57 11.90 -2.12 -1.41
CA PRO A 57 11.79 -2.70 -0.07
C PRO A 57 12.82 -2.08 0.89
N ARG A 58 13.96 -1.59 0.43
CA ARG A 58 14.97 -0.92 1.27
C ARG A 58 14.47 0.41 1.86
N ASN A 59 13.72 1.18 1.07
CA ASN A 59 13.04 2.40 1.55
C ASN A 59 11.74 2.09 2.30
N LEU A 60 11.08 0.98 1.98
CA LEU A 60 9.84 0.60 2.64
C LEU A 60 10.07 0.36 4.14
N ILE A 61 11.15 -0.34 4.52
CA ILE A 61 11.32 -0.79 5.91
C ILE A 61 11.42 0.38 6.89
N THR A 62 12.11 1.46 6.53
CA THR A 62 12.29 2.62 7.42
C THR A 62 10.96 3.34 7.64
N SER A 63 10.14 3.41 6.59
CA SER A 63 8.78 3.94 6.66
C SER A 63 7.86 3.05 7.50
N PHE A 64 7.98 1.73 7.33
CA PHE A 64 7.20 0.72 8.03
C PHE A 64 7.55 0.67 9.53
N ALA A 65 8.85 0.66 9.85
CA ALA A 65 9.38 0.70 11.21
C ALA A 65 8.88 1.94 11.96
N HIS A 66 8.89 3.10 11.31
CA HIS A 66 8.30 4.32 11.87
C HIS A 66 6.80 4.14 12.11
N HIS A 67 6.02 3.79 11.09
CA HIS A 67 4.56 3.70 11.21
C HIS A 67 4.10 2.75 12.32
N TYR A 68 4.75 1.59 12.45
CA TYR A 68 4.40 0.57 13.45
C TYR A 68 5.20 0.66 14.75
N SER A 69 6.03 1.69 14.90
CA SER A 69 6.92 1.89 16.05
C SER A 69 7.81 0.68 16.36
N LEU A 70 8.34 0.04 15.31
CA LEU A 70 9.24 -1.12 15.37
C LEU A 70 10.69 -0.69 15.21
N ASP A 71 11.62 -1.55 15.60
CA ASP A 71 12.99 -1.44 15.14
C ASP A 71 13.14 -2.00 13.71
N ILE A 72 14.33 -1.81 13.14
CA ILE A 72 14.62 -2.14 11.75
C ILE A 72 14.67 -3.66 11.51
N ASP A 73 15.19 -4.45 12.45
CA ASP A 73 15.23 -5.91 12.33
C ASP A 73 13.81 -6.48 12.40
N GLN A 74 12.98 -6.01 13.32
CA GLN A 74 11.56 -6.36 13.39
C GLN A 74 10.81 -6.02 12.10
N ALA A 75 11.07 -4.84 11.51
CA ALA A 75 10.47 -4.46 10.24
C ALA A 75 10.95 -5.35 9.08
N PHE A 76 12.22 -5.76 9.08
CA PHE A 76 12.75 -6.71 8.11
C PHE A 76 12.09 -8.09 8.25
N ASP A 77 11.99 -8.62 9.47
CA ASP A 77 11.36 -9.92 9.74
C ASP A 77 9.90 -9.91 9.29
N PHE A 78 9.17 -8.83 9.56
CA PHE A 78 7.79 -8.65 9.12
C PHE A 78 7.65 -8.74 7.59
N ILE A 79 8.45 -7.98 6.83
CA ILE A 79 8.33 -8.00 5.36
C ILE A 79 8.88 -9.28 4.73
N ASN A 80 9.60 -10.11 5.50
CA ASN A 80 10.21 -11.37 5.09
C ASN A 80 9.34 -12.60 5.42
N ASP A 81 8.40 -12.47 6.37
CA ASP A 81 7.51 -13.56 6.76
C ASP A 81 6.44 -13.85 5.69
N LYS A 82 6.41 -15.11 5.23
CA LYS A 82 5.44 -15.62 4.25
C LYS A 82 4.03 -15.79 4.83
N SER A 83 3.91 -15.96 6.14
CA SER A 83 2.63 -16.08 6.84
C SER A 83 2.14 -14.74 7.41
N GLN A 84 2.79 -13.63 7.07
CA GLN A 84 2.52 -12.34 7.70
C GLN A 84 1.06 -11.91 7.51
N MET A 85 0.46 -11.48 8.62
CA MET A 85 -0.84 -10.87 8.68
C MET A 85 -0.84 -9.71 9.67
N LEU A 86 -1.75 -8.74 9.48
CA LEU A 86 -2.04 -7.73 10.49
C LEU A 86 -3.29 -8.16 11.24
N LEU A 87 -3.14 -8.33 12.56
CA LEU A 87 -4.25 -8.57 13.47
C LEU A 87 -4.64 -7.25 14.14
N THR A 88 -5.94 -7.11 14.43
CA THR A 88 -6.62 -5.89 14.89
C THR A 88 -6.01 -5.22 16.14
N ASN A 89 -5.13 -5.92 16.87
CA ASN A 89 -4.64 -5.49 18.18
C ASN A 89 -3.11 -5.36 18.26
N GLU A 90 -2.34 -5.79 17.26
CA GLU A 90 -0.87 -5.89 17.38
C GLU A 90 -0.11 -4.62 16.94
N TYR A 91 -0.77 -3.81 16.10
CA TYR A 91 -0.10 -2.77 15.32
C TYR A 91 -0.81 -1.39 15.30
N GLY A 92 -1.86 -1.22 16.11
CA GLY A 92 -2.53 0.07 16.30
C GLY A 92 -3.94 0.12 15.69
N GLN A 93 -4.82 0.90 16.33
CA GLN A 93 -6.21 1.10 15.91
C GLN A 93 -6.24 1.82 14.56
N GLY A 94 -6.62 1.11 13.49
CA GLY A 94 -6.69 1.69 12.15
C GLY A 94 -7.20 0.70 11.10
N ASP A 95 -6.87 -0.58 11.23
CA ASP A 95 -7.53 -1.61 10.44
C ASP A 95 -8.91 -1.86 11.04
N PHE A 96 -9.95 -1.77 10.22
CA PHE A 96 -11.39 -1.75 10.54
C PHE A 96 -11.95 -3.02 11.25
N GLY A 97 -11.21 -3.60 12.20
CA GLY A 97 -11.60 -4.80 12.94
C GLY A 97 -11.46 -6.10 12.16
N ILE A 98 -10.78 -6.09 11.01
CA ILE A 98 -10.65 -7.23 10.11
C ILE A 98 -9.17 -7.54 9.90
N ALA A 99 -8.78 -8.81 10.02
CA ALA A 99 -7.41 -9.24 9.80
C ALA A 99 -7.01 -9.11 8.32
N THR A 100 -5.81 -8.59 8.07
CA THR A 100 -5.27 -8.35 6.73
C THR A 100 -4.20 -9.39 6.43
N ILE A 101 -4.38 -10.18 5.37
CA ILE A 101 -3.38 -11.18 4.95
C ILE A 101 -2.38 -10.50 4.03
N LEU A 102 -1.09 -10.58 4.35
CA LEU A 102 -0.03 -9.90 3.59
C LEU A 102 0.90 -10.89 2.89
N GLY A 103 1.46 -11.83 3.65
CA GLY A 103 2.65 -12.55 3.26
C GLY A 103 3.88 -11.63 3.15
N ASN A 104 4.97 -12.15 2.59
CA ASN A 104 6.19 -11.37 2.46
C ASN A 104 6.08 -10.36 1.30
N TRP A 105 6.98 -9.38 1.25
CA TRP A 105 6.97 -8.32 0.23
C TRP A 105 6.91 -8.84 -1.21
N SER A 106 7.65 -9.91 -1.50
CA SER A 106 7.73 -10.51 -2.83
C SER A 106 6.45 -11.26 -3.22
N GLU A 107 5.88 -12.03 -2.30
CA GLU A 107 4.62 -12.76 -2.50
C GLU A 107 3.43 -11.81 -2.60
N HIS A 108 3.41 -10.75 -1.79
CA HIS A 108 2.42 -9.69 -1.89
C HIS A 108 2.46 -9.02 -3.27
N TYR A 109 3.63 -8.60 -3.74
CA TYR A 109 3.80 -8.04 -5.09
C TYR A 109 3.36 -9.04 -6.17
N LYS A 110 3.78 -10.30 -6.09
CA LYS A 110 3.40 -11.34 -7.05
C LYS A 110 1.90 -11.60 -7.09
N SER A 111 1.22 -11.56 -5.94
CA SER A 111 -0.21 -11.83 -5.86
C SER A 111 -0.99 -10.85 -6.74
N TRP A 112 -0.66 -9.57 -6.64
CA TRP A 112 -1.31 -8.52 -7.41
C TRP A 112 -0.80 -8.42 -8.84
N LYS A 113 0.53 -8.47 -9.08
CA LYS A 113 1.10 -8.33 -10.44
C LYS A 113 0.56 -9.38 -11.42
N ASN A 114 0.20 -10.56 -10.90
CA ASN A 114 -0.32 -11.68 -11.66
C ASN A 114 -1.86 -11.73 -11.70
N LEU A 115 -2.54 -10.63 -11.37
CA LEU A 115 -3.99 -10.51 -11.49
C LEU A 115 -4.44 -10.83 -12.93
N LYS A 116 -5.32 -11.83 -13.08
CA LYS A 116 -5.76 -12.33 -14.41
C LYS A 116 -7.18 -11.95 -14.81
N PHE A 117 -8.03 -11.62 -13.84
CA PHE A 117 -9.47 -11.41 -14.07
C PHE A 117 -9.86 -9.93 -14.21
N ALA A 118 -8.92 -9.00 -14.02
CA ALA A 118 -9.15 -7.57 -14.20
C ALA A 118 -7.85 -6.85 -14.62
N PRO A 119 -7.93 -5.69 -15.29
CA PRO A 119 -6.77 -4.87 -15.60
C PRO A 119 -6.02 -4.42 -14.34
N ILE A 120 -4.69 -4.35 -14.43
CA ILE A 120 -3.84 -3.84 -13.35
C ILE A 120 -2.83 -2.81 -13.88
N LEU A 121 -2.67 -1.71 -13.13
CA LEU A 121 -1.57 -0.77 -13.31
C LEU A 121 -0.63 -0.86 -12.10
N ILE A 122 0.65 -1.17 -12.35
CA ILE A 122 1.70 -1.13 -11.32
C ILE A 122 2.34 0.25 -11.33
N VAL A 123 2.32 0.93 -10.19
CA VAL A 123 2.92 2.26 -10.00
C VAL A 123 4.06 2.14 -9.01
N LYS A 124 5.27 2.55 -9.38
CA LYS A 124 6.38 2.64 -8.42
C LYS A 124 6.29 3.96 -7.66
N TYR A 125 6.40 3.90 -6.34
CA TYR A 125 6.45 5.10 -5.50
C TYR A 125 7.62 6.03 -5.90
N GLU A 126 8.73 5.46 -6.32
CA GLU A 126 9.91 6.20 -6.80
C GLU A 126 9.61 7.00 -8.08
N ASP A 127 8.73 6.52 -8.96
CA ASP A 127 8.32 7.26 -10.16
C ASP A 127 7.42 8.45 -9.80
N LEU A 128 6.58 8.33 -8.77
CA LEU A 128 5.78 9.44 -8.24
C LEU A 128 6.66 10.57 -7.67
N ILE A 129 7.82 10.23 -7.09
CA ILE A 129 8.81 11.21 -6.62
C ILE A 129 9.55 11.84 -7.80
N LYS A 130 9.97 11.01 -8.76
CA LYS A 130 10.80 11.47 -9.88
C LYS A 130 10.05 12.40 -10.82
N ASP A 131 8.82 12.04 -11.18
CA ASP A 131 7.97 12.84 -12.06
C ASP A 131 6.50 12.57 -11.73
N THR A 132 5.98 13.36 -10.77
CA THR A 132 4.62 13.22 -10.27
C THR A 132 3.60 13.43 -11.38
N LYS A 133 3.80 14.44 -12.24
CA LYS A 133 2.84 14.78 -13.30
C LYS A 133 2.74 13.67 -14.33
N LYS A 134 3.88 13.16 -14.82
CA LYS A 134 3.91 12.06 -15.77
C LYS A 134 3.27 10.81 -15.19
N THR A 135 3.61 10.45 -13.96
CA THR A 135 3.08 9.25 -13.31
C THR A 135 1.57 9.38 -13.05
N PHE A 136 1.11 10.56 -12.62
CA PHE A 136 -0.31 10.83 -12.41
C PHE A 136 -1.10 10.79 -13.73
N ASN A 137 -0.56 11.34 -14.82
CA ASN A 137 -1.16 11.22 -16.14
C ASN A 137 -1.28 9.76 -16.62
N SER A 138 -0.29 8.91 -16.34
CA SER A 138 -0.39 7.47 -16.63
C SER A 138 -1.53 6.79 -15.86
N ILE A 139 -1.75 7.18 -14.59
CA ILE A 139 -2.88 6.71 -13.78
C ILE A 139 -4.21 7.19 -14.36
N LEU A 140 -4.32 8.47 -14.73
CA LEU A 140 -5.53 9.02 -15.35
C LEU A 140 -5.85 8.32 -16.67
N ASN A 141 -4.86 8.11 -17.54
CA ASN A 141 -5.04 7.40 -18.81
C ASN A 141 -5.50 5.96 -18.60
N PHE A 142 -4.97 5.27 -17.58
CA PHE A 142 -5.44 3.92 -17.22
C PHE A 142 -6.91 3.94 -16.79
N LEU A 143 -7.30 4.90 -15.96
CA LEU A 143 -8.68 5.06 -15.48
C LEU A 143 -9.64 5.49 -16.60
N SER A 144 -9.21 6.33 -17.55
CA SER A 144 -10.02 6.76 -18.71
C SER A 144 -10.45 5.60 -19.61
N ASN A 145 -9.74 4.46 -19.58
CA ASN A 145 -10.17 3.25 -20.29
C ASN A 145 -11.33 2.51 -19.59
N LEU A 146 -11.63 2.87 -18.34
CA LEU A 146 -12.56 2.15 -17.46
C LEU A 146 -13.79 3.01 -17.08
N MET A 147 -13.65 4.32 -17.11
CA MET A 147 -14.70 5.27 -16.76
C MET A 147 -14.50 6.59 -17.48
N ASP A 148 -15.58 7.37 -17.61
CA ASP A 148 -15.50 8.68 -18.23
C ASP A 148 -14.72 9.66 -17.32
N ILE A 149 -13.57 10.11 -17.80
CA ILE A 149 -12.71 11.08 -17.11
C ILE A 149 -12.33 12.16 -18.11
N LYS A 150 -12.81 13.37 -17.87
CA LYS A 150 -12.35 14.56 -18.57
C LYS A 150 -11.00 15.01 -18.02
N ILE A 151 -9.93 14.76 -18.78
CA ILE A 151 -8.59 15.23 -18.46
C ILE A 151 -8.53 16.75 -18.63
N ASP A 152 -8.17 17.44 -17.55
CA ASP A 152 -8.05 18.89 -17.49
C ASP A 152 -6.72 19.25 -16.83
N GLU A 153 -5.86 19.93 -17.58
CA GLU A 153 -4.50 20.26 -17.19
C GLU A 153 -4.44 21.13 -15.91
N LYS A 154 -5.38 22.07 -15.77
CA LYS A 154 -5.45 22.94 -14.59
C LYS A 154 -5.85 22.13 -13.36
N LYS A 155 -6.81 21.21 -13.49
CA LYS A 155 -7.18 20.29 -12.39
C LYS A 155 -6.03 19.38 -12.01
N ILE A 156 -5.26 18.88 -12.98
CA ILE A 156 -4.06 18.07 -12.72
C ILE A 156 -3.05 18.84 -11.89
N ILE A 157 -2.67 20.04 -12.32
CA ILE A 157 -1.69 20.88 -11.60
C ILE A 157 -2.19 21.17 -10.19
N ASN A 158 -3.44 21.62 -10.05
CA ASN A 158 -4.03 21.92 -8.74
C ASN A 158 -4.03 20.69 -7.81
N THR A 159 -4.31 19.50 -8.34
CA THR A 159 -4.34 18.24 -7.57
C THR A 159 -2.94 17.87 -7.09
N ILE A 160 -1.94 17.93 -7.97
CA ILE A 160 -0.53 17.66 -7.62
C ILE A 160 -0.07 18.63 -6.54
N GLU A 161 -0.40 19.92 -6.68
CA GLU A 161 -0.05 20.93 -5.69
C GLU A 161 -0.78 20.73 -4.37
N SER A 162 -2.09 20.44 -4.36
CA SER A 162 -2.88 20.27 -3.12
C SER A 162 -2.52 19.00 -2.38
N CYS A 163 -2.11 17.95 -3.11
CA CYS A 163 -1.75 16.65 -2.56
C CYS A 163 -0.23 16.47 -2.40
N SER A 164 0.54 17.57 -2.45
CA SER A 164 1.98 17.50 -2.23
C SER A 164 2.31 17.04 -0.81
N PHE A 165 3.43 16.35 -0.64
CA PHE A 165 3.87 15.86 0.66
C PHE A 165 3.93 16.99 1.69
N GLU A 166 4.49 18.14 1.30
CA GLU A 166 4.65 19.29 2.19
C GLU A 166 3.29 19.87 2.64
N LYS A 167 2.29 19.98 1.75
CA LYS A 167 0.96 20.47 2.12
C LYS A 167 0.22 19.48 3.02
N LEU A 168 0.27 18.19 2.70
CA LEU A 168 -0.38 17.15 3.50
C LEU A 168 0.26 17.00 4.88
N ALA A 169 1.59 17.08 4.97
CA ALA A 169 2.31 17.07 6.24
C ALA A 169 1.97 18.27 7.12
N GLU A 170 1.78 19.46 6.53
CA GLU A 170 1.35 20.65 7.28
C GLU A 170 -0.11 20.54 7.74
N LYS A 171 -0.97 19.97 6.89
CA LYS A 171 -2.36 19.68 7.24
C LYS A 171 -2.46 18.68 8.41
N GLU A 172 -1.62 17.64 8.44
CA GLU A 172 -1.55 16.71 9.57
C GLU A 172 -1.18 17.41 10.88
N LYS A 173 -0.27 18.39 10.87
CA LYS A 173 0.09 19.10 12.11
C LYS A 173 -1.05 19.94 12.68
N THR A 174 -1.89 20.49 11.80
CA THR A 174 -2.96 21.43 12.17
C THR A 174 -4.27 20.72 12.48
N GLU A 175 -4.62 19.70 11.68
CA GLU A 175 -5.90 18.99 11.77
C GLU A 175 -5.76 17.57 12.36
N GLY A 176 -4.53 17.07 12.48
CA GLY A 176 -4.26 15.66 12.74
C GLY A 176 -4.50 14.79 11.51
N PHE A 177 -4.22 13.50 11.66
CA PHE A 177 -4.60 12.49 10.67
C PHE A 177 -5.03 11.21 11.40
N PHE A 178 -6.10 10.57 10.92
CA PHE A 178 -6.72 9.46 11.64
C PHE A 178 -5.92 8.16 11.50
N GLU A 179 -5.16 7.97 10.41
CA GLU A 179 -4.26 6.82 10.25
C GLU A 179 -2.90 7.02 10.97
N SER A 180 -2.72 8.13 11.71
CA SER A 180 -1.49 8.36 12.48
C SER A 180 -1.47 7.47 13.72
N ALA A 181 -0.54 6.51 13.73
CA ALA A 181 -0.37 5.55 14.81
C ALA A 181 0.32 6.16 16.05
N PRO A 182 -0.04 5.74 17.29
CA PRO A 182 0.70 6.09 18.48
C PRO A 182 2.01 5.29 18.57
N SER A 183 3.08 5.92 19.05
CA SER A 183 4.34 5.24 19.35
C SER A 183 4.16 4.24 20.49
N LYS A 184 4.72 3.03 20.33
CA LYS A 184 4.75 2.01 21.39
C LYS A 184 5.62 2.42 22.59
N LYS A 185 6.54 3.38 22.43
CA LYS A 185 7.49 3.80 23.48
C LYS A 185 6.89 4.80 24.47
N ASN A 186 6.10 5.75 23.98
CA ASN A 186 5.63 6.88 24.79
C ASN A 186 4.18 7.29 24.49
N LEU A 187 3.44 6.50 23.69
CA LEU A 187 2.05 6.71 23.30
C LEU A 187 1.78 8.04 22.57
N LYS A 188 2.81 8.80 22.19
CA LYS A 188 2.65 10.01 21.37
C LYS A 188 2.34 9.61 19.93
N LYS A 189 1.43 10.32 19.27
CA LYS A 189 1.15 10.13 17.84
C LYS A 189 2.42 10.36 17.04
N LEU A 190 2.71 9.42 16.15
CA LEU A 190 3.75 9.52 15.14
C LEU A 190 3.18 10.25 13.93
N ASN A 191 4.00 11.08 13.30
CA ASN A 191 3.61 11.73 12.05
C ASN A 191 3.47 10.65 10.96
N PHE A 192 2.30 10.61 10.32
CA PHE A 192 2.05 9.76 9.16
C PHE A 192 2.84 10.26 7.95
N PHE A 193 2.84 11.58 7.71
CA PHE A 193 3.69 12.20 6.69
C PHE A 193 5.10 12.40 7.26
N TYR A 194 5.90 11.35 7.21
CA TYR A 194 7.21 11.31 7.87
C TYR A 194 8.36 11.88 7.02
N LEU A 195 9.05 11.05 6.24
CA LEU A 195 10.25 11.46 5.50
C LEU A 195 9.99 11.83 4.04
N GLY A 196 8.92 11.33 3.43
CA GLY A 196 8.62 11.57 2.01
C GLY A 196 9.82 11.26 1.10
N LYS A 197 10.23 12.24 0.29
CA LYS A 197 11.42 12.17 -0.60
C LYS A 197 12.77 12.10 0.13
N LYS A 198 12.80 12.45 1.43
CA LYS A 198 14.02 12.37 2.25
C LYS A 198 14.27 10.96 2.77
N ASN A 199 13.35 10.01 2.54
CA ASN A 199 13.56 8.62 2.87
C ASN A 199 14.55 8.02 1.87
N ASP A 200 15.82 7.93 2.30
CA ASP A 200 16.94 7.48 1.49
C ASP A 200 17.65 6.35 2.24
N TRP A 201 17.32 5.11 1.87
CA TRP A 201 17.88 3.90 2.49
C TRP A 201 19.41 3.91 2.50
N LYS A 202 20.08 4.55 1.53
CA LYS A 202 21.55 4.61 1.48
C LYS A 202 22.15 5.33 2.69
N LYS A 203 21.39 6.24 3.30
CA LYS A 203 21.82 7.02 4.47
C LYS A 203 21.25 6.49 5.77
N LEU A 204 20.10 5.83 5.71
CA LEU A 204 19.30 5.47 6.87
C LEU A 204 19.42 3.99 7.26
N LEU A 205 19.81 3.13 6.32
CA LEU A 205 19.78 1.69 6.52
C LEU A 205 21.18 1.14 6.79
N ASP A 206 21.30 0.27 7.80
CA ASP A 206 22.52 -0.51 8.03
C ASP A 206 22.82 -1.37 6.79
N PRO A 207 24.05 -1.31 6.24
CA PRO A 207 24.45 -2.12 5.09
C PRO A 207 24.12 -3.61 5.21
N LYS A 208 24.18 -4.18 6.42
CA LYS A 208 23.83 -5.60 6.64
C LYS A 208 22.36 -5.90 6.38
N ILE A 209 21.47 -4.98 6.74
CA ILE A 209 20.02 -5.14 6.50
C ILE A 209 19.72 -4.93 5.01
N GLU A 210 20.39 -3.97 4.38
CA GLU A 210 20.33 -3.76 2.94
C GLU A 210 20.71 -5.02 2.15
N GLU A 211 21.81 -5.67 2.53
CA GLU A 211 22.27 -6.93 1.92
C GLU A 211 21.25 -8.06 2.11
N LYS A 212 20.68 -8.21 3.32
CA LYS A 212 19.61 -9.20 3.58
C LYS A 212 18.39 -8.99 2.68
N ILE A 213 17.92 -7.74 2.54
CA ILE A 213 16.78 -7.37 1.68
C ILE A 213 17.10 -7.70 0.23
N ARG A 214 18.25 -7.26 -0.25
CA ARG A 214 18.71 -7.48 -1.63
C ARG A 214 18.84 -8.95 -1.96
N PHE A 215 19.36 -9.75 -1.03
CA PHE A 215 19.47 -11.19 -1.19
C PHE A 215 18.08 -11.83 -1.27
N LYS A 216 17.19 -11.50 -0.32
CA LYS A 216 15.88 -12.12 -0.20
C LYS A 216 14.94 -11.80 -1.37
N PHE A 217 14.94 -10.54 -1.82
CA PHE A 217 13.97 -10.03 -2.79
C PHE A 217 14.58 -9.71 -4.16
N ASN A 218 15.76 -10.28 -4.44
CA ASN A 218 16.57 -9.96 -5.61
C ASN A 218 15.82 -9.98 -6.94
N LYS A 219 15.01 -11.02 -7.15
CA LYS A 219 14.32 -11.28 -8.41
C LYS A 219 13.32 -10.16 -8.74
N GLU A 220 12.46 -9.83 -7.78
CA GLU A 220 11.42 -8.83 -7.99
C GLU A 220 11.98 -7.40 -7.93
N MET A 221 13.05 -7.18 -7.14
CA MET A 221 13.79 -5.92 -7.18
C MET A 221 14.38 -5.65 -8.57
N LYS A 222 15.04 -6.65 -9.18
CA LYS A 222 15.56 -6.55 -10.56
C LYS A 222 14.45 -6.29 -11.57
N GLU A 223 13.34 -7.01 -11.46
CA GLU A 223 12.16 -6.82 -12.33
C GLU A 223 11.62 -5.38 -12.28
N LEU A 224 11.60 -4.79 -11.09
CA LEU A 224 11.12 -3.41 -10.86
C LEU A 224 12.17 -2.33 -11.17
N GLY A 225 13.41 -2.73 -11.48
CA GLY A 225 14.53 -1.81 -11.72
C GLY A 225 15.13 -1.21 -10.44
N TYR A 226 14.94 -1.87 -9.30
CA TYR A 226 15.60 -1.52 -8.03
C TYR A 226 17.00 -2.17 -8.01
N ASN A 227 17.97 -1.42 -8.54
CA ASN A 227 19.37 -1.83 -8.53
C ASN A 227 20.06 -1.53 -7.18
#